data_AF-A0A965VHB7-F1
#
_entry.id   AF-A0A965VHB7-F1
#
_cell.length_a   1.000
_cell.length_b   1.000
_cell.length_c   1.000
_cell.angle_alpha   90.00
_cell.angle_beta   90.00
_cell.angle_gamma   90.00
#
_symmetry.space_group_name_H-M   'P 1'
#
loop_
_entity.id
_entity.type
_entity.pdbx_description
1 polymer ?
#
loop_
_entity_poly.entity_id
_entity_poly.type
_entity_poly.pdbx_seq_one_letter_code
_entity_poly.pdbx_strand_id
1 'polypeptide(L)'
;MSRAGSRHVVVCGAGIIGLCCARELRARGHKVTVVDRAPAVRDGCSFGNAGMITPSHFVPLAAPGMVALGLKWMFDPKSPF
;
A
#
# COMPACT_ATOMS: atom_id res chain seq x y z
N MET A 1 8.16 -22.41 13.94
CA MET A 1 7.20 -21.50 13.27
C MET A 1 6.26 -22.35 12.42
N SER A 2 4.97 -22.39 12.75
CA SER A 2 3.97 -23.21 12.06
C SER A 2 3.87 -22.83 10.58
N ARG A 3 4.16 -23.78 9.67
CA ARG A 3 3.91 -23.60 8.24
C ARG A 3 2.40 -23.60 8.03
N ALA A 4 1.79 -22.41 7.95
CA ALA A 4 0.46 -22.28 7.38
C ALA A 4 0.49 -22.95 5.99
N GLY A 5 -0.40 -23.93 5.76
CA GLY A 5 -0.45 -24.66 4.50
C GLY A 5 -0.50 -23.72 3.28
N SER A 6 0.05 -24.16 2.14
CA SER A 6 0.04 -23.36 0.91
C SER A 6 -1.42 -23.01 0.55
N ARG A 7 -1.68 -21.74 0.28
CA ARG A 7 -2.99 -21.22 -0.11
C ARG A 7 -2.88 -20.56 -1.47
N HIS A 8 -3.99 -20.44 -2.17
CA HIS A 8 -4.10 -19.59 -3.35
C HIS A 8 -4.63 -18.23 -2.91
N VAL A 9 -3.85 -17.18 -3.17
CA VAL A 9 -4.17 -15.80 -2.79
C VAL A 9 -4.29 -14.95 -4.05
N VAL A 10 -5.36 -14.17 -4.13
CA VAL A 10 -5.56 -13.18 -5.20
C VAL A 10 -5.19 -11.80 -4.66
N VAL A 11 -4.33 -11.09 -5.38
CA VAL A 11 -3.94 -9.71 -5.09
C VAL A 11 -4.54 -8.82 -6.17
N CYS A 12 -5.40 -7.88 -5.76
CA CYS A 12 -6.01 -6.90 -6.66
C CYS A 12 -5.15 -5.64 -6.70
N GLY A 13 -4.52 -5.39 -7.85
CA GLY A 13 -3.63 -4.26 -8.11
C GLY A 13 -2.16 -4.65 -8.26
N ALA A 14 -1.56 -4.31 -9.39
CA ALA A 14 -0.15 -4.49 -9.71
C ALA A 14 0.70 -3.23 -9.43
N GLY A 15 0.25 -2.38 -8.50
CA GLY A 15 1.06 -1.28 -7.95
C GLY A 15 2.16 -1.78 -7.01
N ILE A 16 3.04 -0.87 -6.55
CA ILE A 16 4.22 -1.21 -5.74
C ILE A 16 3.86 -2.02 -4.48
N ILE A 17 2.80 -1.63 -3.77
CA ILE A 17 2.34 -2.33 -2.57
C ILE A 17 1.80 -3.71 -2.92
N GLY A 18 0.96 -3.83 -3.94
CA GLY A 18 0.40 -5.11 -4.37
C GLY A 18 1.49 -6.11 -4.78
N LEU A 19 2.50 -5.65 -5.52
CA LEU A 19 3.65 -6.48 -5.91
C LEU A 19 4.53 -6.87 -4.72
N CYS A 20 4.75 -5.98 -3.76
CA CYS A 20 5.45 -6.30 -2.50
C CYS A 20 4.71 -7.38 -1.72
N CYS A 21 3.39 -7.26 -1.56
CA CYS A 21 2.57 -8.29 -0.93
C CYS A 21 2.63 -9.62 -1.68
N ALA A 22 2.49 -9.61 -3.01
CA ALA A 22 2.55 -10.79 -3.84
C ALA A 22 3.90 -11.53 -3.75
N ARG A 23 5.01 -10.77 -3.73
CA ARG A 23 6.36 -11.31 -3.54
C ARG A 23 6.49 -12.02 -2.20
N GLU A 24 6.05 -11.38 -1.12
CA GLU A 24 6.17 -11.93 0.23
C GLU A 24 5.28 -13.17 0.43
N LEU A 25 4.05 -13.15 -0.09
CA LEU A 25 3.17 -14.30 -0.09
C LEU A 25 3.76 -15.49 -0.87
N ARG A 26 4.37 -15.23 -2.03
CA ARG A 26 5.05 -16.26 -2.82
C ARG A 26 6.28 -16.81 -2.09
N ALA A 27 7.08 -15.97 -1.43
CA ALA A 27 8.22 -16.39 -0.63
C ALA A 27 7.81 -17.32 0.54
N ARG A 28 6.61 -17.12 1.08
CA ARG A 28 6.01 -17.99 2.12
C ARG A 28 5.40 -19.29 1.58
N GLY A 29 5.49 -19.54 0.27
CA GLY A 29 5.00 -20.78 -0.35
C GLY A 29 3.52 -20.74 -0.75
N HIS A 30 2.90 -19.56 -0.84
CA HIS A 30 1.54 -19.43 -1.36
C HIS A 30 1.55 -19.31 -2.90
N LYS A 31 0.52 -19.86 -3.54
CA LYS A 31 0.21 -19.58 -4.96
C LYS A 31 -0.42 -18.19 -5.02
N VAL A 32 0.08 -17.31 -5.86
CA VAL A 32 -0.41 -15.92 -5.95
C VAL A 32 -0.86 -15.62 -7.38
N THR A 33 -2.05 -15.03 -7.51
CA THR A 33 -2.55 -14.43 -8.75
C THR A 33 -2.69 -12.94 -8.54
N VAL A 34 -2.05 -12.13 -9.39
CA VAL A 34 -2.22 -10.68 -9.37
C VAL A 34 -3.19 -10.31 -10.50
N VAL A 35 -4.22 -9.53 -10.18
CA VAL A 35 -5.20 -9.01 -11.14
C VAL A 35 -5.08 -7.50 -11.16
N ASP A 36 -4.87 -6.92 -12.33
CA ASP A 36 -4.80 -5.48 -12.53
C ASP A 36 -5.71 -5.07 -13.70
N ARG A 37 -6.29 -3.87 -13.62
CA ARG A 37 -7.29 -3.38 -14.58
C ARG A 37 -6.68 -3.07 -15.94
N ALA A 38 -5.44 -2.59 -16.01
CA ALA A 38 -4.86 -2.09 -17.27
C ALA A 38 -3.32 -1.94 -17.21
N PRO A 39 -2.55 -3.04 -17.15
CA PRO A 39 -1.09 -2.98 -17.00
C PRO A 39 -0.37 -2.23 -18.13
N ALA A 40 -0.95 -2.16 -19.33
CA ALA A 40 -0.39 -1.47 -20.48
C ALA A 40 -0.50 0.06 -20.42
N VAL A 41 -1.49 0.60 -19.68
CA VAL A 41 -1.80 2.03 -19.67
C VAL A 41 -0.85 2.80 -18.76
N ARG A 42 -0.11 2.11 -17.87
CA ARG A 42 0.88 2.69 -16.94
C ARG A 42 0.35 3.97 -16.29
N ASP A 43 -0.88 3.98 -15.77
CA ASP A 43 -1.54 5.17 -15.22
C ASP A 43 -1.75 5.11 -13.70
N GLY A 44 -1.33 4.04 -13.04
CA GLY A 44 -1.45 3.88 -11.59
C GLY A 44 -0.49 4.78 -10.80
N CYS A 45 -0.81 5.10 -9.54
CA CYS A 45 -0.01 5.98 -8.67
C CYS A 45 1.45 5.53 -8.48
N SER A 46 1.74 4.24 -8.69
CA SER A 46 3.10 3.70 -8.62
C SER A 46 3.91 3.97 -9.89
N PHE A 47 3.28 4.27 -11.01
CA PHE A 47 3.97 4.68 -12.24
C PHE A 47 4.32 6.16 -12.16
N GLY A 48 5.57 6.51 -12.50
CA GLY A 48 6.03 7.90 -12.46
C GLY A 48 6.16 8.48 -11.04
N ASN A 49 6.02 7.67 -9.99
CA ASN A 49 6.41 8.11 -8.65
C ASN A 49 7.92 8.40 -8.69
N ALA A 50 8.35 9.57 -8.23
CA ALA A 50 9.74 10.02 -8.32
C ALA A 50 10.74 9.19 -7.47
N GLY A 51 10.33 8.02 -6.95
CA GLY A 51 11.15 7.13 -6.15
C GLY A 51 11.47 7.69 -4.77
N MET A 52 10.73 8.69 -4.29
CA MET A 52 10.99 9.30 -2.99
C MET A 52 10.78 8.29 -1.86
N ILE A 53 11.83 8.07 -1.07
CA ILE A 53 11.79 7.28 0.16
C ILE A 53 12.00 8.25 1.32
N THR A 54 10.92 8.59 2.02
CA THR A 54 10.95 9.59 3.11
C THR A 54 10.58 8.93 4.44
N PRO A 55 11.55 8.60 5.30
CA PRO A 55 11.28 7.92 6.56
C PRO A 55 10.55 8.79 7.60
N SER A 56 10.57 10.12 7.44
CA SER A 56 9.98 11.08 8.39
C SER A 56 8.47 11.32 8.23
N HIS A 57 7.86 10.96 7.09
CA HIS A 57 6.45 11.24 6.76
C HIS A 57 5.68 9.93 6.47
N PHE A 58 5.80 8.95 7.36
CA PHE A 58 5.33 7.58 7.07
C PHE A 58 3.85 7.35 7.41
N VAL A 59 3.20 8.21 8.19
CA VAL A 59 1.81 7.96 8.61
C VAL A 59 0.91 8.06 7.38
N PRO A 60 0.30 6.95 6.93
CA PRO A 60 -0.55 6.97 5.75
C PRO A 60 -1.70 7.95 5.98
N LEU A 61 -2.03 8.78 4.99
CA LEU A 61 -3.24 9.61 5.06
C LEU A 61 -4.51 8.78 5.30
N ALA A 62 -4.51 7.52 4.84
CA ALA A 62 -5.59 6.57 5.04
C ALA A 62 -5.48 5.78 6.37
N ALA A 63 -4.58 6.13 7.27
CA ALA A 63 -4.44 5.41 8.54
C ALA A 63 -5.66 5.66 9.45
N PRO A 64 -6.05 4.66 10.27
CA PRO A 64 -7.12 4.82 11.25
C PRO A 64 -6.86 6.04 12.14
N GLY A 65 -7.84 6.93 12.28
CA GLY A 65 -7.73 8.15 13.10
C GLY A 65 -7.26 9.40 12.37
N MET A 66 -6.80 9.30 11.11
CA MET A 66 -6.35 10.48 10.34
C MET A 66 -7.46 11.49 10.05
N VAL A 67 -8.71 11.02 9.86
CA VAL A 67 -9.86 11.92 9.66
C VAL A 67 -10.14 12.76 10.91
N ALA A 68 -10.09 12.14 12.10
CA ALA A 68 -10.28 12.84 13.36
C ALA A 68 -9.13 13.82 13.64
N LEU A 69 -7.90 13.43 13.28
CA LEU A 69 -6.72 14.29 13.37
C LEU A 69 -6.84 15.49 12.42
N GLY A 70 -7.29 15.26 11.19
CA GLY A 70 -7.54 16.31 10.20
C GLY A 70 -8.61 17.31 10.65
N LEU A 71 -9.73 16.83 11.19
CA LEU A 71 -10.75 17.70 11.79
C LEU A 71 -10.19 18.52 12.95
N LYS A 72 -9.38 17.92 13.83
CA LYS A 72 -8.75 18.63 14.94
C LYS A 72 -7.81 19.73 14.45
N TRP A 73 -7.03 19.47 13.40
CA TRP A 73 -6.12 20.45 12.81
C TRP A 73 -6.84 21.63 12.14
N MET A 74 -8.01 21.42 11.54
CA MET A 74 -8.82 22.52 10.98
C MET A 74 -9.22 23.59 12.02
N PHE A 75 -9.25 23.24 13.30
CA PHE A 75 -9.61 24.16 14.40
C PHE A 75 -8.40 24.62 15.22
N ASP A 76 -7.16 24.29 14.82
CA ASP A 76 -5.93 24.70 15.52
C ASP A 76 -5.02 25.53 14.59
N PRO A 77 -4.86 26.84 14.84
CA PRO A 77 -3.99 27.71 14.04
C PRO A 77 -2.49 27.36 14.10
N LYS A 78 -2.08 26.49 15.04
CA LYS A 78 -0.71 25.98 15.19
C LYS A 78 -0.55 24.56 14.65
N SER A 79 -1.55 24.07 13.92
CA SER A 79 -1.48 22.84 13.17
C SER A 79 -0.21 22.79 12.29
N PRO A 80 0.39 21.60 12.08
CA PRO A 80 1.51 21.43 11.16
C PRO A 80 1.15 21.67 9.68
N PHE A 81 -0.14 21.85 9.39
CA PHE A 81 -0.73 22.26 8.11
C PHE A 81 -1.52 23.55 8.26
#